data_AF-A0A0L0D6L1-F1
#
_entry.id   AF-A0A0L0D6L1-F1
#
_cell.length_a   1.000
_cell.length_b   1.000
_cell.length_c   1.000
_cell.angle_alpha   90.00
_cell.angle_beta   90.00
_cell.angle_gamma   90.00
#
_symmetry.space_group_name_H-M   'P 1'
#
loop_
_entity.id
_entity.type
_entity.pdbx_description
1 polymer ?
#
loop_
_entity_poly.entity_id
_entity_poly.type
_entity_poly.pdbx_seq_one_letter_code
_entity_poly.pdbx_strand_id
1 'polypeptide(L)'
;MVDVEREPGGEVRQDGVRQDPTTRQAQARRNDVQQDEAWADEAWADEAWERHAVWVFQVLDANTKGRVSLGELDAALAPHAAALPEAALAKAGEVGVVYGDDVELDLGGFVAVMRAARKVDADIVAFLYNVSRAALEPWDEQPWFHQNHPHLPPRPLRHGGTVSDETRRDVERRKRTWTAIASSLLAGGCAGAMAKSAVAPLDRTKILFQVNHPRFAGSPGVLATLKQIVRLEGLRGLYKGNGAQMVRIFPYAAVQFMSYEQYKRILLGGDDSPLTGSTPPLVKLAAGALAGMSSVVATYPLDLVRARLASQVEVHAYTSIRECLFKTAQSEGIRGLYKGLSPTLVGIVPYAGLSFFTFDTLKEKARELLPAGQPLPVVASLACGAIAGLVSQTVTYPIDSLRRRAQLMGSPVFASQSEAFSSRTKHMSATMLLSHLIKKEGPLSLFRGLSINYMRVVPSVAISFTTFEYLKARLPTDAR
;
A
#
# COMPACT_ATOMS: atom_id res chain seq x y z
N MET A 1 -21.74 -63.61 64.73
CA MET A 1 -21.67 -63.42 66.19
C MET A 1 -21.96 -61.95 66.43
N VAL A 2 -23.14 -61.68 67.00
CA VAL A 2 -23.57 -60.46 67.71
C VAL A 2 -23.65 -59.20 66.83
N ASP A 3 -24.81 -58.86 66.25
CA ASP A 3 -25.97 -58.15 66.85
C ASP A 3 -25.61 -56.79 67.46
N VAL A 4 -26.27 -55.72 67.01
CA VAL A 4 -27.39 -55.07 67.74
C VAL A 4 -27.85 -53.82 66.98
N GLU A 5 -29.16 -53.72 66.87
CA GLU A 5 -30.00 -52.67 66.29
C GLU A 5 -29.75 -51.26 66.89
N ARG A 6 -30.03 -50.21 66.09
CA ARG A 6 -31.17 -49.28 66.28
C ARG A 6 -31.08 -48.08 65.34
N GLU A 7 -32.08 -47.93 64.49
CA GLU A 7 -32.56 -46.65 63.93
C GLU A 7 -33.30 -45.82 65.01
N PRO A 8 -33.77 -44.56 64.75
CA PRO A 8 -33.46 -43.60 63.67
C PRO A 8 -33.20 -42.16 64.21
N GLY A 9 -32.79 -41.25 63.34
CA GLY A 9 -33.14 -39.83 63.51
C GLY A 9 -32.12 -38.80 63.06
N GLY A 10 -32.29 -38.29 61.83
CA GLY A 10 -32.09 -36.86 61.56
C GLY A 10 -30.80 -36.45 60.82
N GLU A 11 -31.06 -35.92 59.62
CA GLU A 11 -30.29 -34.90 58.89
C GLU A 11 -29.18 -35.34 57.91
N VAL A 12 -29.50 -35.01 56.65
CA VAL A 12 -28.83 -35.32 55.40
C VAL A 12 -27.58 -34.44 55.22
N ARG A 13 -26.43 -35.06 54.98
CA ARG A 13 -25.18 -34.40 54.58
C ARG A 13 -25.22 -34.01 53.10
N GLN A 14 -24.87 -32.75 52.80
CA GLN A 14 -24.61 -32.25 51.45
C GLN A 14 -23.15 -32.53 51.05
N ASP A 15 -22.96 -33.34 50.01
CA ASP A 15 -21.66 -33.58 49.39
C ASP A 15 -21.30 -32.47 48.39
N GLY A 16 -20.03 -32.03 48.45
CA GLY A 16 -19.47 -30.97 47.62
C GLY A 16 -19.24 -31.39 46.16
N VAL A 17 -19.52 -30.48 45.23
CA VAL A 17 -19.31 -30.64 43.79
C VAL A 17 -18.34 -29.59 43.24
N ARG A 18 -17.42 -30.05 42.39
CA ARG A 18 -16.47 -29.28 41.56
C ARG A 18 -17.14 -28.09 40.87
N GLN A 19 -16.50 -26.91 40.91
CA GLN A 19 -16.95 -25.72 40.19
C GLN A 19 -16.70 -25.82 38.68
N ASP A 20 -17.72 -25.44 37.90
CA ASP A 20 -17.86 -25.61 36.45
C ASP A 20 -17.15 -24.47 35.66
N PRO A 21 -16.52 -24.72 34.49
CA PRO A 21 -15.81 -23.70 33.70
C PRO A 21 -16.69 -22.55 33.19
N THR A 22 -18.00 -22.79 33.11
CA THR A 22 -19.06 -21.83 32.76
C THR A 22 -19.17 -20.69 33.78
N THR A 23 -18.95 -20.97 35.07
CA THR A 23 -19.08 -19.97 36.14
C THR A 23 -17.93 -18.96 36.11
N ARG A 24 -16.70 -19.40 35.76
CA ARG A 24 -15.55 -18.50 35.52
C ARG A 24 -15.75 -17.57 34.32
N GLN A 25 -16.36 -18.07 33.24
CA GLN A 25 -16.66 -17.26 32.05
C GLN A 25 -17.79 -16.27 32.31
N ALA A 26 -18.80 -16.64 33.11
CA ALA A 26 -19.89 -15.74 33.49
C ALA A 26 -19.39 -14.57 34.37
N GLN A 27 -18.42 -14.83 35.24
CA GLN A 27 -17.82 -13.80 36.11
C GLN A 27 -16.89 -12.85 35.36
N ALA A 28 -16.16 -13.33 34.33
CA ALA A 28 -15.38 -12.48 33.44
C ALA A 28 -16.28 -11.56 32.59
N ARG A 29 -17.41 -12.09 32.08
CA ARG A 29 -18.39 -11.30 31.30
C ARG A 29 -19.08 -10.21 32.12
N ARG A 30 -19.34 -10.42 33.41
CA ARG A 30 -19.90 -9.38 34.29
C ARG A 30 -18.95 -8.20 34.49
N ASN A 31 -17.64 -8.45 34.51
CA ASN A 31 -16.64 -7.39 34.70
C ASN A 31 -16.44 -6.55 33.42
N ASP A 32 -16.59 -7.14 32.23
CA ASP A 32 -16.56 -6.41 30.95
C ASP A 32 -17.80 -5.51 30.79
N VAL A 33 -18.99 -6.02 31.16
CA VAL A 33 -20.26 -5.24 31.08
C VAL A 33 -20.24 -4.01 32.00
N GLN A 34 -19.67 -4.12 33.21
CA GLN A 34 -19.54 -2.97 34.11
C GLN A 34 -18.52 -1.92 33.63
N GLN A 35 -17.54 -2.30 32.80
CA GLN A 35 -16.60 -1.35 32.19
C GLN A 35 -17.22 -0.60 31.00
N ASP A 36 -18.10 -1.25 30.24
CA ASP A 36 -18.83 -0.63 29.13
C ASP A 36 -19.93 0.35 29.59
N GLU A 37 -20.61 0.04 30.70
CA GLU A 37 -21.61 0.95 31.31
C GLU A 37 -20.97 2.25 31.83
N ALA A 38 -19.77 2.18 32.41
CA ALA A 38 -19.03 3.36 32.89
C ALA A 38 -18.51 4.26 31.75
N TRP A 39 -18.40 3.74 30.52
CA TRP A 39 -17.97 4.49 29.34
C TRP A 39 -19.12 5.27 28.67
N ALA A 40 -20.37 4.92 28.99
CA ALA A 40 -21.56 5.51 28.40
C ALA A 40 -21.91 6.89 28.99
N ASP A 41 -21.55 7.16 30.25
CA ASP A 41 -22.03 8.34 30.99
C ASP A 41 -21.23 9.64 30.78
N GLU A 42 -20.01 9.61 30.22
CA GLU A 42 -19.14 10.82 30.13
C GLU A 42 -18.88 11.36 28.71
N ALA A 43 -19.34 10.71 27.62
CA ALA A 43 -18.86 11.01 26.26
C ALA A 43 -19.91 11.53 25.25
N TRP A 44 -21.18 11.70 25.60
CA TRP A 44 -22.21 12.12 24.63
C TRP A 44 -22.40 13.64 24.58
N ALA A 45 -21.38 14.31 24.03
CA ALA A 45 -21.44 15.72 23.65
C ALA A 45 -22.27 15.93 22.36
N ASP A 46 -22.85 17.14 22.20
CA ASP A 46 -23.83 17.54 21.18
C ASP A 46 -23.51 17.16 19.72
N GLU A 47 -22.24 16.94 19.34
CA GLU A 47 -21.88 16.52 17.97
C GLU A 47 -22.11 15.02 17.69
N ALA A 48 -22.17 14.17 18.72
CA ALA A 48 -22.33 12.73 18.55
C ALA A 48 -23.79 12.35 18.27
N TRP A 49 -24.74 13.06 18.88
CA TRP A 49 -26.17 12.78 18.72
C TRP A 49 -26.67 13.14 17.32
N GLU A 50 -26.25 14.29 16.75
CA GLU A 50 -26.71 14.71 15.41
C GLU A 50 -26.24 13.73 14.34
N ARG A 51 -24.99 13.25 14.47
CA ARG A 51 -24.44 12.20 13.59
C ARG A 51 -25.23 10.90 13.68
N HIS A 52 -25.68 10.52 14.89
CA HIS A 52 -26.51 9.33 15.08
C HIS A 52 -27.92 9.51 14.53
N ALA A 53 -28.55 10.68 14.71
CA ALA A 53 -29.86 10.97 14.14
C ALA A 53 -29.83 10.93 12.60
N VAL A 54 -28.75 11.46 11.98
CA VAL A 54 -28.52 11.38 10.53
C VAL A 54 -28.38 9.92 10.07
N TRP A 55 -27.64 9.09 10.81
CA TRP A 55 -27.49 7.67 10.48
C TRP A 55 -28.82 6.91 10.59
N VAL A 56 -29.60 7.15 11.65
CA VAL A 56 -30.94 6.56 11.81
C VAL A 56 -31.86 6.97 10.66
N PHE A 57 -31.83 8.24 10.24
CA PHE A 57 -32.58 8.69 9.06
C PHE A 57 -32.17 7.92 7.81
N GLN A 58 -30.86 7.77 7.55
CA GLN A 58 -30.37 7.03 6.37
C GLN A 58 -30.83 5.57 6.36
N VAL A 59 -30.88 4.92 7.53
CA VAL A 59 -31.36 3.54 7.68
C VAL A 59 -32.87 3.45 7.45
N LEU A 60 -33.65 4.40 7.97
CA LEU A 60 -35.09 4.46 7.76
C LEU A 60 -35.44 4.79 6.30
N ASP A 61 -34.82 5.82 5.73
CA ASP A 61 -34.98 6.29 4.34
C ASP A 61 -34.64 5.18 3.32
N ALA A 62 -33.55 4.43 3.56
CA ALA A 62 -33.18 3.30 2.72
C ALA A 62 -34.23 2.17 2.71
N ASN A 63 -35.02 2.05 3.79
CA ASN A 63 -36.03 1.00 3.94
C ASN A 63 -37.44 1.47 3.55
N THR A 64 -37.77 2.75 3.69
CA THR A 64 -39.12 3.28 3.44
C THR A 64 -39.23 4.22 2.23
N LYS A 65 -38.13 4.46 1.49
CA LYS A 65 -38.08 5.38 0.33
C LYS A 65 -38.53 6.82 0.67
N GLY A 66 -38.19 7.30 1.85
CA GLY A 66 -38.42 8.69 2.28
C GLY A 66 -39.76 8.97 2.96
N ARG A 67 -40.69 8.01 3.02
CA ARG A 67 -41.99 8.20 3.69
C ARG A 67 -42.00 7.53 5.04
N VAL A 68 -42.36 8.28 6.09
CA VAL A 68 -42.50 7.74 7.45
C VAL A 68 -43.90 8.09 7.94
N SER A 69 -44.69 7.09 8.32
CA SER A 69 -46.02 7.34 8.87
C SER A 69 -45.91 7.98 10.25
N LEU A 70 -46.68 9.03 10.52
CA LEU A 70 -46.68 9.67 11.86
C LEU A 70 -47.08 8.67 12.95
N GLY A 71 -47.99 7.74 12.63
CA GLY A 71 -48.39 6.67 13.55
C GLY A 71 -47.30 5.61 13.78
N GLU A 72 -46.46 5.32 12.79
CA GLU A 72 -45.33 4.39 12.94
C GLU A 72 -44.20 5.02 13.75
N LEU A 73 -43.95 6.31 13.56
CA LEU A 73 -42.97 7.06 14.35
C LEU A 73 -43.43 7.20 15.81
N ASP A 74 -44.70 7.52 16.04
CA ASP A 74 -45.28 7.59 17.39
C ASP A 74 -45.32 6.21 18.06
N ALA A 75 -45.68 5.14 17.36
CA ALA A 75 -45.64 3.78 17.88
C ALA A 75 -44.22 3.28 18.19
N ALA A 76 -43.22 3.66 17.38
CA ALA A 76 -41.82 3.33 17.64
C ALA A 76 -41.30 4.05 18.90
N LEU A 77 -41.78 5.27 19.16
CA LEU A 77 -41.40 6.10 20.30
C LEU A 77 -42.24 5.81 21.57
N ALA A 78 -43.46 5.29 21.43
CA ALA A 78 -44.41 5.03 22.51
C ALA A 78 -43.92 4.15 23.68
N PRO A 79 -43.05 3.14 23.51
CA PRO A 79 -42.51 2.39 24.65
C PRO A 79 -41.41 3.14 25.42
N HIS A 80 -40.88 4.23 24.88
CA HIS A 80 -39.77 5.00 25.45
C HIS A 80 -40.10 6.48 25.73
N ALA A 81 -41.30 6.94 25.36
CA ALA A 81 -41.80 8.28 25.65
C ALA A 81 -43.33 8.24 25.77
N ALA A 82 -43.90 9.08 26.64
CA ALA A 82 -45.28 9.51 26.46
C ALA A 82 -45.36 10.29 25.12
N ALA A 83 -46.43 10.09 24.36
CA ALA A 83 -46.73 10.65 23.03
C ALA A 83 -45.85 11.83 22.57
N LEU A 84 -45.37 11.78 21.32
CA LEU A 84 -44.57 12.85 20.70
C LEU A 84 -45.08 14.25 21.12
N PRO A 85 -44.23 15.13 21.70
CA PRO A 85 -44.68 16.44 22.16
C PRO A 85 -45.38 17.20 21.04
N GLU A 86 -46.47 17.93 21.33
CA GLU A 86 -47.19 18.73 20.32
C GLU A 86 -46.25 19.64 19.51
N ALA A 87 -45.17 20.13 20.13
CA ALA A 87 -44.14 20.92 19.46
C ALA A 87 -43.35 20.16 18.37
N ALA A 88 -43.09 18.86 18.56
CA ALA A 88 -42.40 18.02 17.57
C ALA A 88 -43.32 17.67 16.40
N LEU A 89 -44.60 17.40 16.69
CA LEU A 89 -45.65 17.17 15.69
C LEU A 89 -45.92 18.43 14.85
N ALA A 90 -46.03 19.59 15.49
CA ALA A 90 -46.16 20.87 14.81
C ALA A 90 -44.95 21.14 13.91
N LYS A 91 -43.73 20.84 14.38
CA LYS A 91 -42.52 20.97 13.57
C LYS A 91 -42.53 20.01 12.37
N ALA A 92 -42.93 18.75 12.56
CA ALA A 92 -43.03 17.78 11.47
C ALA A 92 -44.00 18.23 10.36
N GLY A 93 -45.14 18.85 10.74
CA GLY A 93 -46.07 19.44 9.79
C GLY A 93 -45.56 20.71 9.08
N GLU A 94 -44.61 21.44 9.67
CA GLU A 94 -43.98 22.62 9.05
C GLU A 94 -42.86 22.26 8.06
N VAL A 95 -42.11 21.19 8.31
CA VAL A 95 -40.91 20.85 7.50
C VAL A 95 -41.13 19.70 6.52
N GLY A 96 -42.21 18.92 6.66
CA GLY A 96 -42.53 17.78 5.80
C GLY A 96 -43.65 18.02 4.79
N VAL A 97 -43.70 17.17 3.76
CA VAL A 97 -44.82 17.12 2.81
C VAL A 97 -45.83 16.08 3.28
N VAL A 98 -47.05 16.52 3.62
CA VAL A 98 -48.10 15.66 4.20
C VAL A 98 -48.87 14.94 3.09
N TYR A 99 -48.96 13.61 3.20
CA TYR A 99 -49.73 12.74 2.32
C TYR A 99 -50.69 11.88 3.15
N GLY A 100 -51.91 12.37 3.40
CA GLY A 100 -52.86 11.66 4.28
C GLY A 100 -52.34 11.65 5.72
N ASP A 101 -52.22 10.46 6.32
CA ASP A 101 -51.67 10.28 7.68
C ASP A 101 -50.12 10.13 7.69
N ASP A 102 -49.49 10.14 6.52
CA ASP A 102 -48.04 10.00 6.35
C ASP A 102 -47.35 11.35 6.08
N VAL A 103 -46.13 11.52 6.59
CA VAL A 103 -45.32 12.73 6.33
C VAL A 103 -44.01 12.33 5.68
N GLU A 104 -43.74 12.90 4.51
CA GLU A 104 -42.46 12.78 3.84
C GLU A 104 -41.52 13.85 4.43
N LEU A 105 -40.51 13.40 5.18
CA LEU A 105 -39.52 14.25 5.83
C LEU A 105 -38.18 14.12 5.10
N ASP A 106 -37.60 15.25 4.70
CA ASP A 106 -36.20 15.25 4.26
C ASP A 106 -35.26 15.16 5.47
N LEU A 107 -33.97 14.89 5.23
CA LEU A 107 -32.98 14.75 6.30
C LEU A 107 -32.94 15.99 7.21
N GLY A 108 -33.13 17.18 6.63
CA GLY A 108 -33.17 18.44 7.36
C GLY A 108 -34.37 18.53 8.30
N GLY A 109 -35.55 18.17 7.81
CA GLY A 109 -36.81 18.12 8.55
C GLY A 109 -36.80 17.09 9.67
N PHE A 110 -36.31 15.87 9.40
CA PHE A 110 -36.17 14.82 10.41
C PHE A 110 -35.25 15.24 11.56
N VAL A 111 -34.08 15.80 11.24
CA VAL A 111 -33.14 16.28 12.26
C VAL A 111 -33.74 17.47 13.04
N ALA A 112 -34.52 18.33 12.40
CA ALA A 112 -35.21 19.43 13.07
C ALA A 112 -36.29 18.94 14.05
N VAL A 113 -37.07 17.92 13.68
CA VAL A 113 -38.07 17.28 14.55
C VAL A 113 -37.40 16.59 15.73
N MET A 114 -36.36 15.80 15.48
CA MET A 114 -35.61 15.11 16.55
C MET A 114 -34.89 16.10 17.48
N ARG A 115 -34.42 17.24 16.97
CA ARG A 115 -33.80 18.31 17.77
C ARG A 115 -34.84 19.04 18.63
N ALA A 116 -36.07 19.21 18.13
CA ALA A 116 -37.17 19.77 18.91
C ALA A 116 -37.59 18.80 20.03
N ALA A 117 -37.69 17.51 19.74
CA ALA A 117 -38.03 16.47 20.71
C ALA A 117 -36.94 16.30 21.80
N ARG A 118 -35.65 16.30 21.42
CA ARG A 118 -34.51 16.21 22.37
C ARG A 118 -34.48 17.33 23.41
N LYS A 119 -34.98 18.54 23.08
CA LYS A 119 -35.06 19.65 24.05
C LYS A 119 -36.09 19.40 25.15
N VAL A 120 -37.01 18.46 24.93
CA VAL A 120 -38.10 18.13 25.84
C VAL A 120 -37.74 16.93 26.72
N ASP A 121 -37.05 15.93 26.17
CA ASP A 121 -36.69 14.72 26.90
C ASP A 121 -35.29 14.17 26.53
N ALA A 122 -34.50 13.84 27.55
CA ALA A 122 -33.16 13.26 27.40
C ALA A 122 -33.21 11.77 27.01
N ASP A 123 -34.32 11.07 27.29
CA ASP A 123 -34.51 9.65 27.00
C ASP A 123 -34.60 9.36 25.50
N ILE A 124 -34.78 10.38 24.66
CA ILE A 124 -34.74 10.28 23.19
C ILE A 124 -33.34 9.89 22.70
N VAL A 125 -32.28 10.27 23.43
CA VAL A 125 -30.92 9.85 23.11
C VAL A 125 -30.75 8.35 23.40
N ALA A 126 -31.30 7.87 24.51
CA ALA A 126 -31.34 6.44 24.84
C ALA A 126 -32.19 5.66 23.84
N PHE A 127 -33.30 6.22 23.36
CA PHE A 127 -34.10 5.67 22.27
C PHE A 127 -33.29 5.54 20.98
N LEU A 128 -32.61 6.58 20.53
CA LEU A 128 -31.77 6.52 19.31
C LEU A 128 -30.63 5.50 19.46
N TYR A 129 -30.08 5.37 20.66
CA TYR A 129 -29.10 4.33 20.98
C TYR A 129 -29.74 2.93 20.91
N ASN A 130 -30.92 2.73 21.49
CA ASN A 130 -31.63 1.45 21.48
C ASN A 130 -32.15 1.08 20.09
N VAL A 131 -32.58 2.05 19.28
CA VAL A 131 -32.98 1.85 17.87
C VAL A 131 -31.75 1.57 17.01
N SER A 132 -30.62 2.22 17.24
CA SER A 132 -29.39 1.86 16.53
C SER A 132 -28.89 0.46 16.92
N ARG A 133 -29.08 0.05 18.17
CA ARG A 133 -28.86 -1.34 18.61
C ARG A 133 -29.87 -2.31 17.99
N ALA A 134 -31.15 -1.94 17.92
CA ALA A 134 -32.22 -2.76 17.39
C ALA A 134 -32.22 -2.82 15.85
N ALA A 135 -31.73 -1.80 15.15
CA ALA A 135 -31.51 -1.80 13.71
C ALA A 135 -30.33 -2.71 13.30
N LEU A 136 -29.48 -3.09 14.26
CA LEU A 136 -28.48 -4.14 14.10
C LEU A 136 -29.06 -5.55 14.32
N GLU A 137 -30.30 -5.67 14.84
CA GLU A 137 -31.03 -6.93 14.98
C GLU A 137 -32.19 -7.02 13.95
N PRO A 138 -32.54 -8.21 13.44
CA PRO A 138 -33.66 -8.36 12.51
C PRO A 138 -34.99 -8.02 13.18
N TRP A 139 -35.71 -7.03 12.65
CA TRP A 139 -36.98 -6.51 13.20
C TRP A 139 -38.12 -7.54 13.28
N ASP A 140 -38.02 -8.64 12.53
CA ASP A 140 -39.01 -9.72 12.47
C ASP A 140 -38.95 -10.70 13.65
N GLU A 141 -38.01 -10.53 14.58
CA GLU A 141 -37.84 -11.43 15.75
C GLU A 141 -38.42 -10.86 17.07
N GLN A 142 -39.04 -9.68 17.04
CA GLN A 142 -39.54 -8.99 18.25
C GLN A 142 -40.97 -9.42 18.65
N PRO A 143 -41.26 -9.67 19.95
CA PRO A 143 -42.57 -10.17 20.42
C PRO A 143 -43.77 -9.27 20.11
N TRP A 144 -43.57 -7.96 20.04
CA TRP A 144 -44.63 -6.98 19.77
C TRP A 144 -45.06 -6.94 18.28
N PHE A 145 -44.15 -7.28 17.36
CA PHE A 145 -44.39 -7.25 15.91
C PHE A 145 -45.42 -8.31 15.49
N HIS A 146 -45.30 -9.53 16.04
CA HIS A 146 -46.26 -10.62 15.80
C HIS A 146 -47.61 -10.41 16.51
N GLN A 147 -47.66 -9.56 17.53
CA GLN A 147 -48.89 -9.19 18.22
C GLN A 147 -49.77 -8.27 17.36
N ASN A 148 -49.16 -7.40 16.55
CA ASN A 148 -49.85 -6.40 15.74
C ASN A 148 -50.09 -6.81 14.28
N HIS A 149 -49.42 -7.86 13.77
CA HIS A 149 -49.59 -8.36 12.39
C HIS A 149 -49.92 -9.87 12.32
N PRO A 150 -51.11 -10.31 12.78
CA PRO A 150 -51.47 -11.73 12.92
C PRO A 150 -51.73 -12.47 11.59
N HIS A 151 -51.76 -11.76 10.46
CA HIS A 151 -52.09 -12.27 9.13
C HIS A 151 -50.84 -12.62 8.29
N LEU A 152 -49.65 -12.31 8.78
CA LEU A 152 -48.40 -12.71 8.13
C LEU A 152 -47.93 -14.04 8.73
N PRO A 153 -47.63 -15.07 7.90
CA PRO A 153 -47.14 -16.33 8.44
C PRO A 153 -45.81 -16.08 9.16
N PRO A 154 -45.59 -16.64 10.37
CA PRO A 154 -44.26 -16.62 10.96
C PRO A 154 -43.31 -17.27 9.95
N ARG A 155 -42.20 -16.59 9.64
CA ARG A 155 -41.16 -17.19 8.81
C ARG A 155 -40.81 -18.55 9.41
N PRO A 156 -40.67 -19.62 8.61
CA PRO A 156 -40.19 -20.88 9.14
C PRO A 156 -38.92 -20.59 9.92
N LEU A 157 -38.90 -20.99 11.21
CA LEU A 157 -37.78 -20.81 12.11
C LEU A 157 -36.51 -21.06 11.32
N ARG A 158 -35.75 -19.99 11.06
CA ARG A 158 -34.49 -20.09 10.35
C ARG A 158 -33.55 -20.74 11.35
N HIS A 159 -33.55 -22.07 11.40
CA HIS A 159 -32.51 -22.84 12.07
C HIS A 159 -31.17 -22.31 11.54
N GLY A 160 -30.43 -21.58 12.39
CA GLY A 160 -29.08 -21.09 12.13
C GLY A 160 -28.89 -20.48 10.74
N GLY A 161 -29.33 -19.24 10.54
CA GLY A 161 -29.08 -18.51 9.30
C GLY A 161 -27.61 -18.12 9.15
N THR A 162 -26.80 -19.03 8.62
CA THR A 162 -25.45 -18.81 8.09
C THR A 162 -25.36 -17.49 7.32
N VAL A 163 -24.26 -16.72 7.55
CA VAL A 163 -23.79 -15.66 6.64
C VAL A 163 -24.09 -16.09 5.21
N SER A 164 -24.80 -15.25 4.43
CA SER A 164 -25.18 -15.63 3.07
C SER A 164 -23.94 -16.14 2.34
N ASP A 165 -24.09 -17.27 1.69
CA ASP A 165 -23.00 -17.95 0.99
C ASP A 165 -22.27 -16.97 0.05
N GLU A 166 -22.98 -16.00 -0.53
CA GLU A 166 -22.42 -14.89 -1.30
C GLU A 166 -21.54 -13.94 -0.49
N THR A 167 -21.97 -13.45 0.67
CA THR A 167 -21.14 -12.55 1.50
C THR A 167 -19.90 -13.28 2.04
N ARG A 168 -20.03 -14.56 2.40
CA ARG A 168 -18.90 -15.39 2.83
C ARG A 168 -17.94 -15.64 1.66
N ARG A 169 -18.45 -15.97 0.48
CA ARG A 169 -17.67 -16.11 -0.77
C ARG A 169 -16.98 -14.82 -1.17
N ASP A 170 -17.60 -13.65 -0.99
CA ASP A 170 -17.02 -12.35 -1.33
C ASP A 170 -15.89 -11.93 -0.38
N VAL A 171 -16.07 -12.16 0.93
CA VAL A 171 -15.00 -11.94 1.91
C VAL A 171 -13.84 -12.91 1.67
N GLU A 172 -14.14 -14.19 1.40
CA GLU A 172 -13.12 -15.18 1.05
C GLU A 172 -12.43 -14.84 -0.28
N ARG A 173 -13.15 -14.36 -1.28
CA ARG A 173 -12.60 -13.92 -2.57
C ARG A 173 -11.66 -12.74 -2.38
N ARG A 174 -12.07 -11.71 -1.61
CA ARG A 174 -11.20 -10.57 -1.28
C ARG A 174 -9.96 -11.03 -0.52
N LYS A 175 -10.10 -11.89 0.49
CA LYS A 175 -8.97 -12.46 1.24
C LYS A 175 -8.02 -13.22 0.31
N ARG A 176 -8.53 -14.08 -0.57
CA ARG A 176 -7.75 -14.82 -1.58
C ARG A 176 -7.06 -13.89 -2.58
N THR A 177 -7.72 -12.81 -3.01
CA THR A 177 -7.12 -11.79 -3.89
C THR A 177 -5.98 -11.06 -3.19
N TRP A 178 -6.17 -10.63 -1.93
CA TRP A 178 -5.12 -9.95 -1.16
C TRP A 178 -3.95 -10.87 -0.82
N THR A 179 -4.19 -12.13 -0.47
CA THR A 179 -3.10 -13.10 -0.23
C THR A 179 -2.34 -13.41 -1.52
N ALA A 180 -3.01 -13.51 -2.67
CA ALA A 180 -2.36 -13.70 -3.96
C ALA A 180 -1.52 -12.49 -4.38
N ILE A 181 -2.03 -11.26 -4.17
CA ILE A 181 -1.29 -10.02 -4.44
C ILE A 181 -0.09 -9.92 -3.50
N ALA A 182 -0.27 -10.12 -2.20
CA ALA A 182 0.80 -10.07 -1.21
C ALA A 182 1.88 -11.12 -1.49
N SER A 183 1.49 -12.35 -1.81
CA SER A 183 2.41 -13.43 -2.18
C SER A 183 3.18 -13.10 -3.46
N SER A 184 2.51 -12.56 -4.47
CA SER A 184 3.17 -12.14 -5.72
C SER A 184 4.13 -10.97 -5.52
N LEU A 185 3.77 -10.00 -4.66
CA LEU A 185 4.63 -8.89 -4.28
C LEU A 185 5.86 -9.35 -3.49
N LEU A 186 5.68 -10.26 -2.53
CA LEU A 186 6.78 -10.86 -1.77
C LEU A 186 7.70 -11.70 -2.66
N ALA A 187 7.13 -12.53 -3.54
CA ALA A 187 7.88 -13.31 -4.51
C ALA A 187 8.70 -12.41 -5.44
N GLY A 188 8.06 -11.38 -6.00
CA GLY A 188 8.71 -10.41 -6.89
C GLY A 188 9.79 -9.59 -6.18
N GLY A 189 9.50 -9.14 -4.95
CA GLY A 189 10.44 -8.39 -4.11
C GLY A 189 11.68 -9.20 -3.75
N CYS A 190 11.49 -10.45 -3.31
CA CYS A 190 12.59 -11.36 -2.98
C CYS A 190 13.39 -11.77 -4.21
N ALA A 191 12.72 -12.08 -5.32
CA ALA A 191 13.37 -12.40 -6.59
C ALA A 191 14.23 -11.22 -7.09
N GLY A 192 13.69 -10.00 -7.03
CA GLY A 192 14.43 -8.79 -7.36
C GLY A 192 15.62 -8.56 -6.42
N ALA A 193 15.46 -8.77 -5.11
CA ALA A 193 16.52 -8.62 -4.13
C ALA A 193 17.67 -9.62 -4.34
N MET A 194 17.34 -10.89 -4.62
CA MET A 194 18.32 -11.94 -4.92
C MET A 194 19.06 -11.64 -6.21
N ALA A 195 18.35 -11.28 -7.28
CA ALA A 195 18.95 -10.90 -8.55
C ALA A 195 19.91 -9.71 -8.40
N LYS A 196 19.49 -8.65 -7.70
CA LYS A 196 20.32 -7.46 -7.43
C LYS A 196 21.54 -7.79 -6.58
N SER A 197 21.40 -8.67 -5.58
CA SER A 197 22.52 -9.11 -4.76
C SER A 197 23.52 -9.95 -5.55
N ALA A 198 23.05 -10.82 -6.45
CA ALA A 198 23.94 -11.60 -7.30
C ALA A 198 24.79 -10.74 -8.25
N VAL A 199 24.21 -9.65 -8.79
CA VAL A 199 24.94 -8.71 -9.66
C VAL A 199 25.58 -7.54 -8.92
N ALA A 200 25.49 -7.49 -7.58
CA ALA A 200 26.03 -6.41 -6.76
C ALA A 200 27.53 -6.15 -7.00
N PRO A 201 28.41 -7.17 -7.15
CA PRO A 201 29.82 -6.94 -7.47
C PRO A 201 30.01 -6.16 -8.78
N LEU A 202 29.26 -6.51 -9.82
CA LEU A 202 29.29 -5.82 -11.11
C LEU A 202 28.72 -4.40 -11.00
N ASP A 203 27.64 -4.22 -10.25
CA ASP A 203 27.05 -2.91 -10.00
C ASP A 203 28.02 -1.97 -9.28
N ARG A 204 28.80 -2.47 -8.33
CA ARG A 204 29.85 -1.69 -7.67
C ARG A 204 30.97 -1.33 -8.64
N THR A 205 31.46 -2.29 -9.42
CA THR A 205 32.50 -2.03 -10.45
C THR A 205 32.02 -1.00 -11.46
N LYS A 206 30.75 -1.06 -11.88
CA LYS A 206 30.15 -0.05 -12.77
C LYS A 206 30.24 1.35 -12.17
N ILE A 207 29.86 1.51 -10.90
CA ILE A 207 29.90 2.82 -10.22
C ILE A 207 31.34 3.35 -10.19
N LEU A 208 32.32 2.52 -9.81
CA LEU A 208 33.73 2.90 -9.77
C LEU A 208 34.28 3.32 -11.14
N PHE A 209 33.83 2.68 -12.21
CA PHE A 209 34.18 3.03 -13.59
C PHE A 209 33.54 4.35 -14.03
N GLN A 210 32.24 4.54 -13.77
CA GLN A 210 31.50 5.74 -14.18
C GLN A 210 32.08 7.01 -13.55
N VAL A 211 32.59 6.91 -12.33
CA VAL A 211 33.16 8.02 -11.57
C VAL A 211 34.67 8.16 -11.76
N ASN A 212 35.26 7.34 -12.64
CA ASN A 212 36.68 7.31 -12.97
C ASN A 212 37.58 7.27 -11.72
N HIS A 213 37.30 6.34 -10.81
CA HIS A 213 37.98 6.27 -9.52
C HIS A 213 39.51 6.09 -9.71
N PRO A 214 40.37 6.93 -9.08
CA PRO A 214 41.81 6.98 -9.36
C PRO A 214 42.53 5.63 -9.24
N ARG A 215 42.20 4.84 -8.21
CA ARG A 215 42.80 3.50 -8.00
C ARG A 215 42.52 2.49 -9.11
N PHE A 216 41.48 2.72 -9.92
CA PHE A 216 41.07 1.83 -11.00
C PHE A 216 41.18 2.51 -12.38
N ALA A 217 41.66 3.75 -12.42
CA ALA A 217 41.91 4.47 -13.67
C ALA A 217 43.01 3.71 -14.45
N GLY A 218 42.67 3.26 -15.66
CA GLY A 218 43.58 2.47 -16.50
C GLY A 218 43.61 0.96 -16.21
N SER A 219 42.74 0.44 -15.33
CA SER A 219 42.61 -1.02 -15.15
C SER A 219 42.22 -1.71 -16.47
N PRO A 220 42.88 -2.83 -16.85
CA PRO A 220 42.71 -3.45 -18.16
C PRO A 220 41.35 -4.14 -18.35
N GLY A 221 40.49 -4.18 -17.31
CA GLY A 221 39.14 -4.70 -17.44
C GLY A 221 38.41 -4.94 -16.12
N VAL A 222 37.20 -5.49 -16.25
CA VAL A 222 36.26 -5.73 -15.14
C VAL A 222 36.80 -6.78 -14.17
N LEU A 223 37.37 -7.88 -14.66
CA LEU A 223 37.96 -8.93 -13.82
C LEU A 223 39.16 -8.43 -13.03
N ALA A 224 40.03 -7.62 -13.64
CA ALA A 224 41.17 -7.02 -12.95
C ALA A 224 40.69 -6.10 -11.82
N THR A 225 39.67 -5.29 -12.09
CA THR A 225 39.07 -4.40 -11.09
C THR A 225 38.43 -5.17 -9.94
N LEU A 226 37.66 -6.23 -10.23
CA LEU A 226 37.07 -7.10 -9.21
C LEU A 226 38.15 -7.74 -8.32
N LYS A 227 39.21 -8.30 -8.92
CA LYS A 227 40.36 -8.85 -8.18
C LYS A 227 41.04 -7.79 -7.31
N GLN A 228 41.21 -6.58 -7.84
CA GLN A 228 41.82 -5.48 -7.11
C GLN A 228 40.94 -5.02 -5.93
N ILE A 229 39.62 -4.93 -6.10
CA ILE A 229 38.70 -4.64 -4.99
C ILE A 229 38.83 -5.69 -3.88
N VAL A 230 38.87 -6.98 -4.25
CA VAL A 230 39.02 -8.07 -3.28
C VAL A 230 40.36 -7.99 -2.56
N ARG A 231 41.44 -7.61 -3.24
CA ARG A 231 42.75 -7.41 -2.61
C ARG A 231 42.77 -6.24 -1.62
N LEU A 232 42.06 -5.15 -1.92
CA LEU A 232 42.08 -3.93 -1.10
C LEU A 232 41.11 -4.00 0.10
N GLU A 233 39.95 -4.65 -0.06
CA GLU A 233 38.86 -4.58 0.92
C GLU A 233 38.25 -5.95 1.28
N GLY A 234 38.79 -7.04 0.72
CA GLY A 234 38.22 -8.37 0.85
C GLY A 234 36.93 -8.57 0.07
N LEU A 235 36.35 -9.77 0.21
CA LEU A 235 35.13 -10.19 -0.50
C LEU A 235 33.91 -9.34 -0.12
N ARG A 236 33.81 -8.91 1.14
CA ARG A 236 32.72 -8.03 1.61
C ARG A 236 32.75 -6.66 0.94
N GLY A 237 33.93 -6.19 0.53
CA GLY A 237 34.09 -4.96 -0.23
C GLY A 237 33.19 -4.94 -1.47
N LEU A 238 33.09 -6.03 -2.23
CA LEU A 238 32.30 -6.10 -3.47
C LEU A 238 30.83 -5.71 -3.30
N TYR A 239 30.29 -5.82 -2.08
CA TYR A 239 28.88 -5.57 -1.76
C TYR A 239 28.62 -4.20 -1.11
N LYS A 240 29.62 -3.31 -1.03
CA LYS A 240 29.43 -1.95 -0.51
C LYS A 240 28.35 -1.21 -1.29
N GLY A 241 27.39 -0.64 -0.58
CA GLY A 241 26.21 0.01 -1.13
C GLY A 241 25.03 -0.93 -1.44
N ASN A 242 25.21 -2.26 -1.46
CA ASN A 242 24.11 -3.20 -1.71
C ASN A 242 23.02 -3.12 -0.63
N GLY A 243 23.38 -2.91 0.64
CA GLY A 243 22.40 -2.74 1.72
C GLY A 243 21.42 -1.60 1.47
N ALA A 244 21.90 -0.44 1.00
CA ALA A 244 21.04 0.68 0.63
C ALA A 244 20.12 0.33 -0.55
N GLN A 245 20.61 -0.46 -1.50
CA GLN A 245 19.78 -0.98 -2.59
C GLN A 245 18.67 -1.92 -2.08
N MET A 246 18.94 -2.77 -1.09
CA MET A 246 17.95 -3.69 -0.53
C MET A 246 16.86 -2.95 0.23
N VAL A 247 17.24 -2.00 1.09
CA VAL A 247 16.29 -1.15 1.82
C VAL A 247 15.38 -0.38 0.87
N ARG A 248 15.88 -0.01 -0.32
CA ARG A 248 15.13 0.74 -1.32
C ARG A 248 14.02 -0.06 -2.02
N ILE A 249 14.10 -1.40 -2.09
CA ILE A 249 13.19 -2.21 -2.90
C ILE A 249 11.72 -2.01 -2.50
N PHE A 250 11.41 -2.17 -1.21
CA PHE A 250 10.04 -2.09 -0.73
C PHE A 250 9.45 -0.67 -0.80
N PRO A 251 10.13 0.40 -0.31
CA PRO A 251 9.62 1.76 -0.43
C PRO A 251 9.41 2.19 -1.88
N TYR A 252 10.32 1.77 -2.78
CA TYR A 252 10.20 2.09 -4.20
C TYR A 252 8.96 1.44 -4.80
N ALA A 253 8.75 0.14 -4.56
CA ALA A 253 7.57 -0.57 -5.04
C ALA A 253 6.27 0.02 -4.44
N ALA A 254 6.23 0.27 -3.14
CA ALA A 254 5.05 0.80 -2.46
C ALA A 254 4.60 2.15 -3.05
N VAL A 255 5.54 3.10 -3.18
CA VAL A 255 5.23 4.42 -3.78
C VAL A 255 4.85 4.26 -5.25
N GLN A 256 5.55 3.41 -6.00
CA GLN A 256 5.24 3.21 -7.42
C GLN A 256 3.83 2.64 -7.62
N PHE A 257 3.42 1.61 -6.89
CA PHE A 257 2.08 1.04 -7.02
C PHE A 257 0.99 2.02 -6.57
N MET A 258 1.19 2.68 -5.43
CA MET A 258 0.24 3.69 -4.94
C MET A 258 0.09 4.83 -5.94
N SER A 259 1.20 5.41 -6.41
CA SER A 259 1.17 6.49 -7.40
C SER A 259 0.58 6.04 -8.74
N TYR A 260 0.83 4.80 -9.17
CA TYR A 260 0.27 4.28 -10.41
C TYR A 260 -1.25 4.26 -10.39
N GLU A 261 -1.86 3.76 -9.31
CA GLU A 261 -3.32 3.76 -9.15
C GLU A 261 -3.89 5.18 -9.15
N GLN A 262 -3.24 6.13 -8.45
CA GLN A 262 -3.70 7.51 -8.43
C GLN A 262 -3.59 8.19 -9.80
N TYR A 263 -2.44 8.06 -10.48
CA TYR A 263 -2.27 8.66 -11.81
C TYR A 263 -3.19 8.04 -12.85
N LYS A 264 -3.45 6.73 -12.75
CA LYS A 264 -4.41 6.05 -13.61
C LYS A 264 -5.83 6.59 -13.39
N ARG A 265 -6.28 6.75 -12.14
CA ARG A 265 -7.58 7.34 -11.81
C ARG A 265 -7.71 8.77 -12.32
N ILE A 266 -6.68 9.59 -12.13
CA ILE A 266 -6.66 10.98 -12.59
C ILE A 266 -6.72 11.05 -14.13
N LEU A 267 -5.93 10.24 -14.83
CA LEU A 267 -5.88 10.26 -16.31
C LEU A 267 -7.12 9.67 -16.97
N LEU A 268 -7.91 8.87 -16.25
CA LEU A 268 -9.18 8.30 -16.73
C LEU A 268 -10.41 9.11 -16.30
N GLY A 269 -10.23 10.24 -15.61
CA GLY A 269 -11.34 11.12 -15.25
C GLY A 269 -12.19 10.64 -14.07
N GLY A 270 -11.65 9.79 -13.18
CA GLY A 270 -12.34 9.36 -11.97
C GLY A 270 -13.30 8.18 -12.13
N ASP A 271 -13.46 7.60 -13.34
CA ASP A 271 -14.22 6.37 -13.51
C ASP A 271 -13.51 5.20 -12.83
N ASP A 272 -14.15 4.62 -11.82
CA ASP A 272 -13.85 3.31 -11.22
C ASP A 272 -14.15 2.18 -12.20
N SER A 273 -13.73 2.32 -13.47
CA SER A 273 -13.80 1.24 -14.43
C SER A 273 -12.95 0.09 -13.87
N PRO A 274 -13.50 -1.13 -13.75
CA PRO A 274 -12.80 -2.25 -13.13
C PRO A 274 -11.43 -2.43 -13.77
N LEU A 275 -10.47 -2.93 -13.00
CA LEU A 275 -9.08 -3.25 -13.37
C LEU A 275 -8.90 -4.08 -14.68
N THR A 276 -10.02 -4.46 -15.29
CA THR A 276 -10.23 -5.30 -16.47
C THR A 276 -10.62 -4.53 -17.74
N GLY A 277 -10.95 -3.23 -17.66
CA GLY A 277 -11.28 -2.41 -18.84
C GLY A 277 -10.05 -2.10 -19.72
N SER A 278 -10.25 -2.02 -21.04
CA SER A 278 -9.26 -1.68 -22.07
C SER A 278 -8.70 -0.26 -21.88
N THR A 279 -7.90 -0.08 -20.84
CA THR A 279 -7.21 1.17 -20.55
C THR A 279 -6.23 1.46 -21.69
N PRO A 280 -6.30 2.65 -22.31
CA PRO A 280 -5.46 2.98 -23.45
C PRO A 280 -3.97 2.75 -23.12
N PRO A 281 -3.19 2.15 -24.03
CA PRO A 281 -1.76 1.90 -23.80
C PRO A 281 -0.99 3.16 -23.38
N LEU A 282 -1.34 4.32 -23.95
CA LEU A 282 -0.76 5.62 -23.62
C LEU A 282 -1.04 6.05 -22.19
N VAL A 283 -2.23 5.78 -21.65
CA VAL A 283 -2.58 6.10 -20.26
C VAL A 283 -1.79 5.22 -19.29
N LYS A 284 -1.68 3.92 -19.58
CA LYS A 284 -0.85 3.00 -18.77
C LYS A 284 0.61 3.44 -18.77
N LEU A 285 1.11 3.85 -19.93
CA LEU A 285 2.48 4.34 -20.09
C LEU A 285 2.70 5.63 -19.30
N ALA A 286 1.83 6.62 -19.44
CA ALA A 286 1.92 7.90 -18.74
C ALA A 286 1.80 7.71 -17.22
N ALA A 287 0.81 6.96 -16.73
CA ALA A 287 0.65 6.64 -15.33
C ALA A 287 1.88 5.89 -14.78
N GLY A 288 2.40 4.93 -15.54
CA GLY A 288 3.62 4.19 -15.19
C GLY A 288 4.85 5.08 -15.10
N ALA A 289 5.05 5.99 -16.05
CA ALA A 289 6.17 6.92 -16.06
C ALA A 289 6.10 7.91 -14.88
N LEU A 290 4.93 8.51 -14.63
CA LEU A 290 4.70 9.44 -13.51
C LEU A 290 4.88 8.74 -12.16
N ALA A 291 4.38 7.51 -12.01
CA ALA A 291 4.58 6.69 -10.82
C ALA A 291 6.05 6.31 -10.61
N GLY A 292 6.76 5.97 -11.69
CA GLY A 292 8.20 5.74 -11.68
C GLY A 292 8.99 6.98 -11.24
N MET A 293 8.65 8.15 -11.75
CA MET A 293 9.28 9.41 -11.31
C MET A 293 9.00 9.71 -9.83
N SER A 294 7.76 9.51 -9.38
CA SER A 294 7.37 9.76 -7.98
C SER A 294 8.09 8.84 -7.00
N SER A 295 8.18 7.54 -7.31
CA SER A 295 8.95 6.58 -6.52
C SER A 295 10.45 6.86 -6.53
N VAL A 296 11.01 7.33 -7.66
CA VAL A 296 12.41 7.80 -7.73
C VAL A 296 12.62 9.01 -6.82
N VAL A 297 11.74 10.01 -6.84
CA VAL A 297 11.84 11.19 -5.97
C VAL A 297 11.75 10.78 -4.49
N ALA A 298 10.77 9.97 -4.13
CA ALA A 298 10.57 9.52 -2.74
C ALA A 298 11.77 8.72 -2.21
N THR A 299 12.39 7.89 -3.06
CA THR A 299 13.50 7.00 -2.65
C THR A 299 14.89 7.49 -3.04
N TYR A 300 14.99 8.72 -3.56
CA TYR A 300 16.25 9.27 -4.07
C TYR A 300 17.39 9.32 -3.03
N PRO A 301 17.14 9.65 -1.75
CA PRO A 301 18.19 9.65 -0.73
C PRO A 301 18.91 8.29 -0.60
N LEU A 302 18.17 7.17 -0.73
CA LEU A 302 18.77 5.83 -0.70
C LEU A 302 19.63 5.55 -1.94
N ASP A 303 19.24 6.11 -3.09
CA ASP A 303 20.01 6.04 -4.32
C ASP A 303 21.33 6.82 -4.24
N LEU A 304 21.32 7.97 -3.58
CA LEU A 304 22.52 8.75 -3.31
C LEU A 304 23.46 7.99 -2.37
N VAL A 305 22.92 7.50 -1.24
CA VAL A 305 23.70 6.74 -0.24
C VAL A 305 24.33 5.50 -0.87
N ARG A 306 23.59 4.77 -1.70
CA ARG A 306 24.12 3.64 -2.47
C ARG A 306 25.36 4.05 -3.27
N ALA A 307 25.28 5.15 -4.03
CA ALA A 307 26.39 5.61 -4.86
C ALA A 307 27.63 5.98 -4.01
N ARG A 308 27.42 6.74 -2.92
CA ARG A 308 28.49 7.18 -2.01
C ARG A 308 29.16 6.02 -1.27
N LEU A 309 28.37 5.05 -0.79
CA LEU A 309 28.90 3.84 -0.13
C LEU A 309 29.60 2.91 -1.12
N ALA A 310 29.14 2.81 -2.36
CA ALA A 310 29.79 1.98 -3.38
C ALA A 310 31.12 2.56 -3.86
N SER A 311 31.26 3.90 -3.87
CA SER A 311 32.45 4.60 -4.37
C SER A 311 33.61 4.70 -3.37
N GLN A 312 33.37 4.48 -2.07
CA GLN A 312 34.43 4.49 -1.06
C GLN A 312 35.31 3.24 -1.19
N VAL A 313 36.61 3.46 -1.39
CA VAL A 313 37.65 2.43 -1.50
C VAL A 313 38.78 2.82 -0.56
N GLU A 314 39.14 1.95 0.39
CA GLU A 314 40.12 2.18 1.49
C GLU A 314 39.71 3.27 2.49
N VAL A 315 39.26 4.44 2.02
CA VAL A 315 38.76 5.57 2.84
C VAL A 315 37.30 5.34 3.22
N HIS A 316 37.05 5.01 4.49
CA HIS A 316 35.71 4.74 5.02
C HIS A 316 35.06 6.02 5.57
N ALA A 317 34.68 6.94 4.67
CA ALA A 317 34.02 8.19 5.08
C ALA A 317 32.65 7.97 5.76
N TYR A 318 32.00 6.85 5.45
CA TYR A 318 30.72 6.43 6.02
C TYR A 318 30.76 4.96 6.44
N THR A 319 30.31 4.67 7.66
CA THR A 319 30.18 3.31 8.21
C THR A 319 28.79 2.71 7.99
N SER A 320 27.75 3.55 7.93
CA SER A 320 26.36 3.13 7.84
C SER A 320 25.52 3.99 6.89
N ILE A 321 24.36 3.47 6.48
CA ILE A 321 23.35 4.20 5.69
C ILE A 321 22.90 5.45 6.44
N ARG A 322 22.61 5.30 7.74
CA ARG A 322 22.20 6.38 8.63
C ARG A 322 23.26 7.48 8.68
N GLU A 323 24.51 7.11 8.95
CA GLU A 323 25.60 8.08 9.02
C GLU A 323 25.79 8.81 7.68
N CYS A 324 25.69 8.11 6.55
CA CYS A 324 25.78 8.74 5.23
C CYS A 324 24.66 9.77 5.01
N LEU A 325 23.42 9.44 5.39
CA LEU A 325 22.29 10.37 5.30
C LEU A 325 22.49 11.60 6.19
N PHE A 326 22.80 11.40 7.47
CA PHE A 326 22.97 12.49 8.43
C PHE A 326 24.15 13.38 8.10
N LYS A 327 25.33 12.82 7.81
CA LYS A 327 26.51 13.60 7.42
C LYS A 327 26.25 14.40 6.14
N THR A 328 25.61 13.80 5.14
CA THR A 328 25.26 14.50 3.89
C THR A 328 24.27 15.64 4.16
N ALA A 329 23.22 15.39 4.95
CA ALA A 329 22.23 16.40 5.29
C ALA A 329 22.84 17.56 6.10
N GLN A 330 23.81 17.27 6.98
CA GLN A 330 24.52 18.28 7.76
C GLN A 330 25.51 19.09 6.91
N SER A 331 26.27 18.44 6.02
CA SER A 331 27.33 19.10 5.25
C SER A 331 26.83 19.80 3.98
N GLU A 332 25.77 19.30 3.36
CA GLU A 332 25.25 19.77 2.06
C GLU A 332 23.77 20.22 2.13
N GLY A 333 23.14 20.11 3.28
CA GLY A 333 21.71 20.34 3.45
C GLY A 333 20.84 19.22 2.89
N ILE A 334 19.53 19.33 3.09
CA ILE A 334 18.53 18.37 2.57
C ILE A 334 18.57 18.32 1.03
N ARG A 335 18.84 19.45 0.36
CA ARG A 335 19.01 19.51 -1.10
C ARG A 335 20.21 18.68 -1.57
N GLY A 336 21.24 18.50 -0.74
CA GLY A 336 22.37 17.62 -1.00
C GLY A 336 21.96 16.16 -1.20
N LEU A 337 20.91 15.70 -0.51
CA LEU A 337 20.37 14.34 -0.66
C LEU A 337 19.78 14.05 -2.05
N TYR A 338 19.48 15.10 -2.82
CA TYR A 338 18.85 15.04 -4.15
C TYR A 338 19.81 15.38 -5.29
N LYS A 339 21.12 15.41 -5.04
CA LYS A 339 22.13 15.64 -6.09
C LYS A 339 22.08 14.56 -7.16
N GLY A 340 21.90 15.00 -8.40
CA GLY A 340 21.73 14.12 -9.56
C GLY A 340 20.27 13.76 -9.86
N LEU A 341 19.28 14.30 -9.13
CA LEU A 341 17.87 14.05 -9.43
C LEU A 341 17.49 14.57 -10.82
N SER A 342 17.94 15.76 -11.20
CA SER A 342 17.63 16.34 -12.52
C SER A 342 18.07 15.46 -13.70
N PRO A 343 19.34 14.99 -13.82
CA PRO A 343 19.68 14.06 -14.89
C PRO A 343 18.93 12.72 -14.76
N THR A 344 18.55 12.32 -13.56
CA THR A 344 17.74 11.10 -13.39
C THR A 344 16.37 11.24 -14.03
N LEU A 345 15.64 12.33 -13.73
CA LEU A 345 14.30 12.56 -14.26
C LEU A 345 14.33 12.80 -15.77
N VAL A 346 15.26 13.61 -16.25
CA VAL A 346 15.46 13.86 -17.69
C VAL A 346 15.81 12.56 -18.43
N GLY A 347 16.57 11.65 -17.82
CA GLY A 347 16.95 10.38 -18.45
C GLY A 347 15.81 9.36 -18.58
N ILE A 348 14.77 9.45 -17.75
CA ILE A 348 13.65 8.48 -17.76
C ILE A 348 12.88 8.55 -19.08
N VAL A 349 12.53 9.76 -19.55
CA VAL A 349 11.67 9.94 -20.72
C VAL A 349 12.32 9.41 -22.02
N PRO A 350 13.56 9.79 -22.38
CA PRO A 350 14.24 9.26 -23.57
C PRO A 350 14.49 7.75 -23.46
N TYR A 351 14.79 7.25 -22.26
CA TYR A 351 15.00 5.81 -22.06
C TYR A 351 13.71 5.03 -22.35
N ALA A 352 12.57 5.47 -21.80
CA ALA A 352 11.29 4.83 -22.05
C ALA A 352 10.92 4.94 -23.53
N GLY A 353 10.96 6.16 -24.10
CA GLY A 353 10.58 6.40 -25.49
C GLY A 353 11.37 5.57 -26.49
N LEU A 354 12.71 5.54 -26.37
CA LEU A 354 13.56 4.71 -27.22
C LEU A 354 13.31 3.21 -27.00
N SER A 355 13.01 2.79 -25.76
CA SER A 355 12.78 1.38 -25.46
C SER A 355 11.48 0.91 -26.07
N PHE A 356 10.41 1.71 -26.01
CA PHE A 356 9.14 1.39 -26.66
C PHE A 356 9.28 1.41 -28.18
N PHE A 357 9.86 2.47 -28.73
CA PHE A 357 10.07 2.59 -30.17
C PHE A 357 10.86 1.41 -30.72
N THR A 358 12.01 1.09 -30.12
CA THR A 358 12.85 -0.02 -30.58
C THR A 358 12.16 -1.37 -30.37
N PHE A 359 11.44 -1.55 -29.27
CA PHE A 359 10.70 -2.79 -29.01
C PHE A 359 9.60 -3.02 -30.04
N ASP A 360 8.77 -2.00 -30.31
CA ASP A 360 7.66 -2.11 -31.26
C ASP A 360 8.17 -2.33 -32.69
N THR A 361 9.18 -1.57 -33.12
CA THR A 361 9.81 -1.79 -34.44
C THR A 361 10.42 -3.19 -34.58
N LEU A 362 11.12 -3.69 -33.56
CA LEU A 362 11.69 -5.04 -33.60
C LEU A 362 10.60 -6.11 -33.59
N LYS A 363 9.52 -5.88 -32.85
CA LYS A 363 8.40 -6.82 -32.75
C LYS A 363 7.59 -6.88 -34.04
N GLU A 364 7.40 -5.76 -34.73
CA GLU A 364 6.79 -5.68 -36.06
C GLU A 364 7.61 -6.48 -37.07
N LYS A 365 8.91 -6.18 -37.18
CA LYS A 365 9.82 -6.93 -38.08
C LYS A 365 9.89 -8.42 -37.74
N ALA A 366 9.89 -8.79 -36.46
CA ALA A 366 9.90 -10.19 -36.06
C ALA A 366 8.60 -10.92 -36.42
N ARG A 367 7.46 -10.22 -36.48
CA ARG A 367 6.18 -10.78 -36.93
C ARG A 367 6.13 -10.96 -38.44
N GLU A 368 6.76 -10.08 -39.22
CA GLU A 368 6.86 -10.20 -40.68
C GLU A 368 7.61 -11.48 -41.11
N LEU A 369 8.54 -11.96 -40.27
CA LEU A 369 9.32 -13.17 -40.51
C LEU A 369 8.59 -14.47 -40.13
N LEU A 370 7.43 -14.37 -39.48
CA LEU A 370 6.63 -15.52 -39.05
C LEU A 370 5.46 -15.77 -40.01
N PRO A 371 5.02 -17.03 -40.17
CA PRO A 371 3.80 -17.33 -40.90
C PRO A 371 2.60 -16.56 -40.34
N ALA A 372 1.75 -16.05 -41.25
CA ALA A 372 0.59 -15.24 -40.88
C ALA A 372 -0.29 -15.94 -39.82
N GLY A 373 -0.55 -15.26 -38.71
CA GLY A 373 -1.44 -15.72 -37.63
C GLY A 373 -0.76 -16.37 -36.42
N GLN A 374 0.55 -16.61 -36.42
CA GLN A 374 1.23 -17.15 -35.24
C GLN A 374 1.63 -16.05 -34.23
N PRO A 375 1.37 -16.24 -32.92
CA PRO A 375 1.85 -15.32 -31.89
C PRO A 375 3.38 -15.38 -31.77
N LEU A 376 4.02 -14.23 -31.51
CA LEU A 376 5.47 -14.17 -31.35
C LEU A 376 5.90 -15.03 -30.16
N PRO A 377 6.86 -15.97 -30.32
CA PRO A 377 7.37 -16.75 -29.19
C PRO A 377 7.83 -15.86 -28.04
N VAL A 378 7.62 -16.31 -26.80
CA VAL A 378 8.01 -15.56 -25.60
C VAL A 378 9.50 -15.21 -25.65
N VAL A 379 10.35 -16.15 -26.08
CA VAL A 379 11.80 -15.95 -26.21
C VAL A 379 12.12 -14.85 -27.22
N ALA A 380 11.43 -14.80 -28.36
CA ALA A 380 11.61 -13.74 -29.37
C ALA A 380 11.16 -12.38 -28.82
N SER A 381 10.02 -12.32 -28.11
CA SER A 381 9.56 -11.10 -27.44
C SER A 381 10.56 -10.61 -26.38
N LEU A 382 11.12 -11.53 -25.60
CA LEU A 382 12.15 -11.22 -24.60
C LEU A 382 13.44 -10.73 -25.25
N ALA A 383 13.85 -11.32 -26.38
CA ALA A 383 15.01 -10.87 -27.14
C ALA A 383 14.81 -9.45 -27.70
N CYS A 384 13.64 -9.15 -28.30
CA CYS A 384 13.29 -7.80 -28.75
C CYS A 384 13.33 -6.81 -27.57
N GLY A 385 12.79 -7.19 -26.41
CA GLY A 385 12.84 -6.37 -25.20
C GLY A 385 14.25 -6.12 -24.69
N ALA A 386 15.10 -7.14 -24.69
CA ALA A 386 16.50 -7.03 -24.30
C ALA A 386 17.28 -6.09 -25.23
N ILE A 387 17.15 -6.26 -26.56
CA ILE A 387 17.81 -5.41 -27.55
C ILE A 387 17.32 -3.97 -27.43
N ALA A 388 16.00 -3.76 -27.30
CA ALA A 388 15.41 -2.44 -27.11
C ALA A 388 15.95 -1.75 -25.85
N GLY A 389 16.05 -2.48 -24.74
CA GLY A 389 16.66 -1.98 -23.51
C GLY A 389 18.14 -1.62 -23.67
N LEU A 390 18.91 -2.43 -24.38
CA LEU A 390 20.34 -2.19 -24.63
C LEU A 390 20.56 -0.95 -25.51
N VAL A 391 19.80 -0.80 -26.61
CA VAL A 391 19.87 0.37 -27.49
C VAL A 391 19.52 1.64 -26.73
N SER A 392 18.39 1.64 -26.03
CA SER A 392 17.92 2.78 -25.22
C SER A 392 18.92 3.15 -24.15
N GLN A 393 19.52 2.16 -23.50
CA GLN A 393 20.52 2.39 -22.49
C GLN A 393 21.84 2.92 -23.06
N THR A 394 22.24 2.50 -24.27
CA THR A 394 23.42 3.04 -24.97
C THR A 394 23.25 4.52 -25.21
N VAL A 395 22.11 4.92 -25.77
CA VAL A 395 21.82 6.33 -26.11
C VAL A 395 21.70 7.20 -24.87
N THR A 396 21.06 6.68 -23.81
CA THR A 396 20.86 7.43 -22.55
C THR A 396 22.03 7.31 -21.56
N TYR A 397 23.05 6.51 -21.87
CA TYR A 397 24.18 6.27 -20.98
C TYR A 397 24.91 7.54 -20.52
N PRO A 398 25.12 8.57 -21.37
CA PRO A 398 25.76 9.81 -20.94
C PRO A 398 25.03 10.48 -19.76
N ILE A 399 23.70 10.40 -19.73
CA ILE A 399 22.87 10.95 -18.66
C ILE A 399 23.01 10.11 -17.38
N ASP A 400 23.08 8.78 -17.49
CA ASP A 400 23.35 7.87 -16.34
C ASP A 400 24.73 8.13 -15.73
N SER A 401 25.75 8.33 -16.57
CA SER A 401 27.11 8.66 -16.13
C SER A 401 27.16 10.03 -15.44
N LEU A 402 26.50 11.04 -16.03
CA LEU A 402 26.37 12.37 -15.44
C LEU A 402 25.68 12.32 -14.07
N ARG A 403 24.59 11.54 -13.94
CA ARG A 403 23.90 11.30 -12.68
C ARG A 403 24.85 10.77 -11.61
N ARG A 404 25.65 9.74 -11.91
CA ARG A 404 26.56 9.14 -10.92
C ARG A 404 27.64 10.09 -10.45
N ARG A 405 28.19 10.89 -11.37
CA ARG A 405 29.17 11.91 -11.01
C ARG A 405 28.55 13.03 -10.18
N ALA A 406 27.35 13.47 -10.52
CA ALA A 406 26.58 14.44 -9.74
C ALA A 406 26.31 13.95 -8.30
N GLN A 407 25.98 12.67 -8.11
CA GLN A 407 25.74 12.06 -6.80
C GLN A 407 26.96 12.07 -5.87
N LEU A 408 28.17 12.04 -6.43
CA LEU A 408 29.42 12.07 -5.65
C LEU A 408 29.95 13.49 -5.43
N MET A 409 29.44 14.49 -6.14
CA MET A 409 29.93 15.87 -6.00
C MET A 409 29.68 16.43 -4.60
N GLY A 410 30.75 16.92 -3.97
CA GLY A 410 30.72 17.46 -2.61
C GLY A 410 30.82 16.40 -1.50
N SER A 411 30.84 15.10 -1.85
CA SER A 411 31.07 14.05 -0.87
C SER A 411 32.54 14.02 -0.43
N PRO A 412 32.84 13.86 0.87
CA PRO A 412 34.21 13.65 1.37
C PRO A 412 34.95 12.51 0.68
N VAL A 413 34.22 11.48 0.20
CA VAL A 413 34.79 10.38 -0.58
C VAL A 413 35.46 10.89 -1.86
N PHE A 414 34.82 11.81 -2.58
CA PHE A 414 35.36 12.37 -3.81
C PHE A 414 36.38 13.47 -3.55
N ALA A 415 36.20 14.24 -2.46
CA ALA A 415 37.14 15.27 -2.03
C ALA A 415 38.53 14.70 -1.70
N SER A 416 38.58 13.53 -1.05
CA SER A 416 39.83 12.82 -0.76
C SER A 416 40.50 12.18 -1.99
N GLN A 417 39.80 12.12 -3.12
CA GLN A 417 40.25 11.40 -4.33
C GLN A 417 40.68 12.33 -5.47
N SER A 418 40.27 13.61 -5.45
CA SER A 418 40.69 14.62 -6.44
C SER A 418 40.60 16.04 -5.89
N GLU A 419 41.73 16.58 -5.43
CA GLU A 419 41.85 17.98 -4.97
C GLU A 419 41.45 18.99 -6.07
N ALA A 420 41.79 18.68 -7.33
CA ALA A 420 41.49 19.52 -8.49
C ALA A 420 39.99 19.60 -8.84
N PHE A 421 39.21 18.55 -8.54
CA PHE A 421 37.77 18.51 -8.83
C PHE A 421 36.95 19.11 -7.66
N SER A 422 37.40 18.95 -6.42
CA SER A 422 36.60 19.21 -5.21
C SER A 422 36.34 20.70 -4.90
N SER A 423 37.27 21.61 -5.19
CA SER A 423 37.13 23.02 -4.80
C SER A 423 36.19 23.83 -5.71
N ARG A 424 36.13 23.47 -7.00
CA ARG A 424 35.38 24.23 -8.03
C ARG A 424 33.97 23.72 -8.32
N THR A 425 33.65 22.48 -7.92
CA THR A 425 32.43 21.77 -8.35
C THR A 425 31.30 21.72 -7.31
N LYS A 426 31.51 22.21 -6.08
CA LYS A 426 30.52 22.14 -4.98
C LYS A 426 29.12 22.68 -5.35
N HIS A 427 29.03 23.61 -6.31
CA HIS A 427 27.80 24.26 -6.75
C HIS A 427 27.54 24.15 -8.27
N MET A 428 28.22 23.24 -8.98
CA MET A 428 28.04 23.15 -10.43
C MET A 428 26.70 22.51 -10.81
N SER A 429 25.95 23.19 -11.68
CA SER A 429 24.77 22.64 -12.35
C SER A 429 25.14 21.42 -13.21
N ALA A 430 24.17 20.55 -13.48
CA ALA A 430 24.36 19.33 -14.28
C ALA A 430 24.91 19.63 -15.68
N THR A 431 24.52 20.75 -16.30
CA THR A 431 25.01 21.18 -17.62
C THR A 431 26.47 21.63 -17.56
N MET A 432 26.84 22.40 -16.53
CA MET A 432 28.22 22.82 -16.30
C MET A 432 29.13 21.62 -16.01
N LEU A 433 28.64 20.66 -15.23
CA LEU A 433 29.35 19.39 -14.99
C LEU A 433 29.57 18.68 -16.32
N LEU A 434 28.53 18.47 -17.13
CA LEU A 434 28.66 17.81 -18.44
C LEU A 434 29.70 18.49 -19.34
N SER A 435 29.65 19.82 -19.47
CA SER A 435 30.63 20.57 -20.26
C SER A 435 32.05 20.43 -19.71
N HIS A 436 32.22 20.43 -18.39
CA HIS A 436 33.52 20.23 -17.76
C HIS A 436 34.10 18.84 -18.05
N LEU A 437 33.26 17.80 -17.95
CA LEU A 437 33.68 16.42 -18.22
C LEU A 437 34.09 16.22 -19.68
N ILE A 438 33.31 16.74 -20.62
CA ILE A 438 33.62 16.66 -22.05
C ILE A 438 34.95 17.36 -22.36
N LYS A 439 35.18 18.54 -21.77
CA LYS A 439 36.42 19.31 -21.97
C LYS A 439 37.66 18.70 -21.30
N LYS A 440 37.52 18.02 -20.16
CA LYS A 440 38.66 17.48 -19.38
C LYS A 440 38.97 16.01 -19.64
N GLU A 441 37.95 15.18 -19.79
CA GLU A 441 38.10 13.73 -19.94
C GLU A 441 37.71 13.22 -21.34
N GLY A 442 37.14 14.09 -22.17
CA GLY A 442 36.64 13.75 -23.49
C GLY A 442 35.22 13.14 -23.47
N PRO A 443 34.52 13.12 -24.62
CA PRO A 443 33.14 12.62 -24.71
C PRO A 443 33.02 11.11 -24.45
N LEU A 444 34.05 10.33 -24.78
CA LEU A 444 34.08 8.87 -24.54
C LEU A 444 34.12 8.52 -23.05
N SER A 445 34.53 9.45 -22.18
CA SER A 445 34.53 9.24 -20.73
C SER A 445 33.14 8.98 -20.16
N LEU A 446 32.10 9.49 -20.82
CA LEU A 446 30.71 9.33 -20.43
C LEU A 446 30.24 7.87 -20.57
N PHE A 447 30.89 7.08 -21.42
CA PHE A 447 30.57 5.67 -21.68
C PHE A 447 31.33 4.66 -20.81
N ARG A 448 32.14 5.13 -19.86
CA ARG A 448 32.88 4.28 -18.93
C ARG A 448 31.94 3.41 -18.09
N GLY A 449 32.10 2.09 -18.22
CA GLY A 449 31.29 1.09 -17.52
C GLY A 449 30.06 0.60 -18.30
N LEU A 450 29.87 1.00 -19.56
CA LEU A 450 28.75 0.55 -20.40
C LEU A 450 28.78 -0.97 -20.63
N SER A 451 29.97 -1.56 -20.84
CA SER A 451 30.13 -3.01 -21.00
C SER A 451 29.69 -3.80 -19.77
N ILE A 452 29.98 -3.30 -18.56
CA ILE A 452 29.53 -3.90 -17.30
C ILE A 452 28.01 -3.94 -17.24
N ASN A 453 27.37 -2.88 -17.74
CA ASN A 453 25.94 -2.82 -17.78
C ASN A 453 25.32 -3.91 -18.67
N TYR A 454 25.97 -4.29 -19.79
CA TYR A 454 25.51 -5.40 -20.62
C TYR A 454 25.72 -6.76 -19.95
N MET A 455 26.89 -6.97 -19.36
CA MET A 455 27.24 -8.22 -18.70
C MET A 455 26.30 -8.57 -17.55
N ARG A 456 25.79 -7.57 -16.81
CA ARG A 456 24.88 -7.82 -15.68
C ARG A 456 23.43 -8.14 -16.09
N VAL A 457 23.00 -7.82 -17.32
CA VAL A 457 21.59 -7.98 -17.71
C VAL A 457 21.18 -9.44 -17.67
N VAL A 458 21.95 -10.31 -18.33
CA VAL A 458 21.61 -11.73 -18.47
C VAL A 458 21.55 -12.44 -17.11
N PRO A 459 22.56 -12.34 -16.22
CA PRO A 459 22.47 -12.97 -14.90
C PRO A 459 21.35 -12.40 -14.03
N SER A 460 21.15 -11.08 -14.07
CA SER A 460 20.08 -10.43 -13.29
C SER A 460 18.70 -10.94 -13.71
N VAL A 461 18.45 -11.03 -15.02
CA VAL A 461 17.16 -11.49 -15.55
C VAL A 461 16.98 -12.98 -15.26
N ALA A 462 17.98 -13.82 -15.51
CA ALA A 462 17.92 -15.25 -15.26
C ALA A 462 17.62 -15.59 -13.79
N ILE A 463 18.33 -14.95 -12.85
CA ILE A 463 18.14 -15.16 -11.42
C ILE A 463 16.77 -14.64 -10.97
N SER A 464 16.34 -13.47 -11.47
CA SER A 464 15.04 -12.91 -11.12
C SER A 464 13.90 -13.83 -11.56
N PHE A 465 13.91 -14.31 -12.81
CA PHE A 465 12.86 -15.21 -13.31
C PHE A 465 12.89 -16.55 -12.57
N THR A 466 14.06 -17.18 -12.42
CA THR A 466 14.19 -18.46 -11.73
C THR A 466 13.73 -18.38 -10.28
N THR A 467 14.11 -17.30 -9.57
CA THR A 467 13.70 -17.09 -8.18
C THR A 467 12.20 -16.79 -8.09
N PHE A 468 11.67 -16.00 -9.01
CA PHE A 468 10.24 -15.70 -9.03
C PHE A 468 9.40 -16.96 -9.25
N GLU A 469 9.74 -17.79 -10.25
CA GLU A 469 9.06 -19.06 -10.50
C GLU A 469 9.20 -20.02 -9.29
N TYR A 470 10.39 -20.11 -8.70
CA TYR A 470 10.64 -20.96 -7.54
C TYR A 470 9.82 -20.55 -6.31
N LEU A 471 9.74 -19.24 -6.03
CA LEU A 471 8.98 -18.70 -4.90
C LEU A 471 7.48 -18.77 -5.16
N LYS A 472 7.04 -18.47 -6.38
CA LYS A 472 5.63 -18.57 -6.76
C LYS A 472 5.12 -20.01 -6.68
N ALA A 473 5.95 -21.00 -6.98
CA ALA A 473 5.61 -22.42 -6.82
C ALA A 473 5.51 -22.88 -5.34
N ARG A 474 6.09 -22.14 -4.40
CA ARG A 474 6.13 -22.50 -2.96
C ARG A 474 5.24 -21.64 -2.08
N LEU A 475 4.93 -20.44 -2.51
CA LEU A 475 3.99 -19.57 -1.81
C LEU A 475 2.57 -20.07 -2.09
N PRO A 476 1.70 -20.10 -1.06
CA PRO A 476 0.30 -20.47 -1.24
C PRO A 476 -0.41 -19.41 -2.08
N THR A 477 -0.43 -19.61 -3.40
CA THR A 477 -1.41 -18.99 -4.27
C THR A 477 -2.59 -19.94 -4.33
N ASP A 478 -3.65 -19.65 -3.57
CA ASP A 478 -4.91 -20.42 -3.54
C ASP A 478 -5.68 -20.30 -4.87
N ALA A 479 -5.04 -20.79 -5.94
CA ALA A 479 -5.56 -20.93 -7.28
C ALA A 479 -5.11 -22.30 -7.83
N ARG A 480 -5.62 -23.37 -7.20
CA ARG A 480 -5.83 -24.66 -7.85
C ARG A 480 -7.23 -25.14 -7.53
#